data_AF-A0A7W0RYG8-F1
#
_entry.id   AF-A0A7W0RYG8-F1
#
_cell.length_a   1.000
_cell.length_b   1.000
_cell.length_c   1.000
_cell.angle_alpha   90.00
_cell.angle_beta   90.00
_cell.angle_gamma   90.00
#
_symmetry.space_group_name_H-M   'P 1'
#
loop_
_entity.id
_entity.type
_entity.pdbx_description
1 polymer ?
#
loop_
_entity_poly.entity_id
_entity_poly.type
_entity_poly.pdbx_seq_one_letter_code
_entity_poly.pdbx_strand_id
1 'polypeptide(L)'
;PRDATLLAASAGLIWGASDVCIKALSGRLDDLGIGVLGHPLALVILVLSLVGLLVSARSLQLGDAVPVIAVTSATANVLTIASGPILFGEPLPEEPLALVVRLLAFVLVITAAALTPPPVRAARPASA
;
A
#
# COMPACT_ATOMS: atom_id res chain seq x y z
N PRO A 1 -18.83 -4.47 -6.56
CA PRO A 1 -18.23 -4.16 -5.23
C PRO A 1 -17.06 -5.08 -4.85
N ARG A 2 -17.21 -6.42 -4.82
CA ARG A 2 -16.09 -7.34 -4.49
C ARG A 2 -14.90 -7.21 -5.43
N ASP A 3 -15.16 -7.07 -6.74
CA ASP A 3 -14.11 -6.91 -7.74
C ASP A 3 -13.29 -5.63 -7.53
N ALA A 4 -13.93 -4.54 -7.07
CA ALA A 4 -13.25 -3.29 -6.77
C ALA A 4 -12.33 -3.43 -5.54
N THR A 5 -12.77 -4.13 -4.49
CA THR A 5 -11.96 -4.41 -3.30
C THR A 5 -10.76 -5.29 -3.61
N LEU A 6 -10.93 -6.33 -4.43
CA LEU A 6 -9.84 -7.21 -4.85
C LEU A 6 -8.80 -6.46 -5.71
N LEU A 7 -9.27 -5.59 -6.62
CA LEU A 7 -8.40 -4.72 -7.39
C LEU A 7 -7.68 -3.70 -6.50
N ALA A 8 -8.35 -3.14 -5.49
CA ALA A 8 -7.74 -2.23 -4.52
C ALA A 8 -6.62 -2.92 -3.73
N ALA A 9 -6.87 -4.12 -3.21
CA ALA A 9 -5.85 -4.92 -2.53
C ALA A 9 -4.67 -5.24 -3.47
N SER A 10 -4.96 -5.64 -4.71
CA SER A 10 -3.93 -5.91 -5.73
C SER A 10 -3.09 -4.66 -6.02
N ALA A 11 -3.74 -3.50 -6.17
CA ALA A 11 -3.06 -2.23 -6.36
C ALA A 11 -2.14 -1.91 -5.18
N GLY A 12 -2.63 -2.14 -3.95
CA GLY A 12 -1.85 -1.96 -2.73
C GLY A 12 -0.62 -2.86 -2.68
N LEU A 13 -0.74 -4.14 -3.05
CA LEU A 13 0.41 -5.06 -3.13
C LEU A 13 1.46 -4.57 -4.15
N ILE A 14 1.01 -4.06 -5.30
CA ILE A 14 1.91 -3.55 -6.35
C ILE A 14 2.61 -2.27 -5.89
N TRP A 15 1.90 -1.36 -5.23
CA TRP A 15 2.49 -0.17 -4.60
C TRP A 15 3.49 -0.55 -3.52
N GLY A 16 3.13 -1.45 -2.61
CA GLY A 16 4.04 -1.91 -1.57
C GLY A 16 5.29 -2.58 -2.17
N ALA A 17 5.17 -3.37 -3.23
CA ALA A 17 6.32 -3.93 -3.92
C ALA A 17 7.23 -2.83 -4.52
N SER A 18 6.65 -1.76 -5.07
CA SER A 18 7.40 -0.58 -5.52
C SER A 18 8.14 0.08 -4.36
N ASP A 19 7.49 0.26 -3.20
CA ASP A 19 8.10 0.84 -1.99
C ASP A 19 9.28 0.00 -1.48
N VAL A 20 9.15 -1.33 -1.51
CA VAL A 20 10.27 -2.25 -1.18
C VAL A 20 11.46 -2.02 -2.11
N CYS A 21 11.22 -1.91 -3.41
CA CYS A 21 12.28 -1.62 -4.37
C CYS A 21 12.89 -0.22 -4.17
N ILE A 22 12.06 0.79 -3.87
CA ILE A 22 12.52 2.15 -3.54
C ILE A 22 13.44 2.09 -2.34
N LYS A 23 13.00 1.46 -1.24
CA LYS A 23 13.79 1.30 -0.01
C LYS A 23 15.14 0.63 -0.29
N ALA A 24 15.13 -0.47 -1.05
CA ALA A 24 16.36 -1.17 -1.43
C ALA A 24 17.32 -0.29 -2.23
N LEU A 25 16.80 0.53 -3.16
CA LEU A 25 17.60 1.42 -3.98
C LEU A 25 18.07 2.67 -3.20
N SER A 26 17.27 3.17 -2.26
CA SER A 26 17.62 4.33 -1.43
C SER A 26 18.91 4.11 -0.64
N GLY A 27 19.19 2.88 -0.20
CA GLY A 27 20.45 2.54 0.47
C GLY A 27 21.70 2.65 -0.42
N ARG A 28 21.54 2.90 -1.73
CA ARG A 28 22.63 3.07 -2.70
C ARG A 28 22.82 4.53 -3.11
N LEU A 29 22.08 5.47 -2.52
CA LEU A 29 22.10 6.88 -2.91
C LEU A 29 23.46 7.54 -2.59
N ASP A 30 24.09 7.18 -1.47
CA ASP A 30 25.39 7.72 -1.09
C ASP A 30 26.50 7.28 -2.07
N ASP A 31 26.41 6.05 -2.57
CA ASP A 31 27.39 5.47 -3.50
C ASP A 31 27.20 5.96 -4.95
N LEU A 32 25.94 6.02 -5.40
CA LEU A 32 25.60 6.22 -6.81
C LEU A 32 25.14 7.65 -7.13
N GLY A 33 24.72 8.43 -6.13
CA GLY A 33 24.11 9.75 -6.35
C GLY A 33 22.96 9.69 -7.36
N ILE A 34 22.98 10.56 -8.36
CA ILE A 34 21.99 10.54 -9.47
C ILE A 34 22.05 9.26 -10.32
N GLY A 35 23.15 8.50 -10.26
CA GLY A 35 23.33 7.24 -10.96
C GLY A 35 22.33 6.14 -10.55
N VAL A 36 21.62 6.29 -9.42
CA VAL A 36 20.51 5.39 -9.04
C VAL A 36 19.43 5.30 -10.11
N LEU A 37 19.25 6.33 -10.93
CA LEU A 37 18.27 6.33 -12.03
C LEU A 37 18.61 5.32 -13.13
N GLY A 38 19.89 4.95 -13.27
CA GLY A 38 20.34 3.89 -14.18
C GLY A 38 20.34 2.50 -13.57
N HIS A 39 20.04 2.36 -12.26
CA HIS A 39 20.03 1.07 -11.59
C HIS A 39 18.82 0.23 -12.08
N PRO A 40 18.96 -1.10 -12.27
CA PRO A 40 17.84 -1.94 -12.73
C PRO A 40 16.57 -1.83 -11.88
N LEU A 41 16.71 -1.63 -10.56
CA LEU A 41 15.57 -1.39 -9.66
C LEU A 41 14.80 -0.11 -10.00
N ALA A 42 15.43 0.93 -10.56
CA ALA A 42 14.70 2.14 -10.97
C ALA A 42 13.66 1.82 -12.06
N LEU A 43 13.98 0.93 -13.00
CA LEU A 43 13.03 0.45 -14.00
C LEU A 43 11.91 -0.39 -13.35
N VAL A 44 12.25 -1.25 -12.39
CA VAL A 44 11.25 -2.05 -11.66
C VAL A 44 10.29 -1.15 -10.88
N ILE A 45 10.80 -0.15 -10.17
CA ILE A 45 10.02 0.86 -9.44
C ILE A 45 9.07 1.57 -10.41
N LEU A 46 9.58 2.02 -11.56
CA LEU A 46 8.76 2.70 -12.57
C LEU A 46 7.62 1.81 -13.07
N VAL A 47 7.94 0.58 -13.47
CA VAL A 47 6.95 -0.37 -14.00
C VAL A 47 5.91 -0.71 -12.94
N LEU A 48 6.33 -1.05 -11.72
CA LEU A 48 5.40 -1.34 -10.61
C LEU A 48 4.53 -0.13 -10.29
N SER A 49 5.09 1.08 -10.25
CA SER A 49 4.32 2.30 -9.97
C SER A 49 3.29 2.59 -11.07
N LEU A 50 3.64 2.40 -12.35
CA LEU A 50 2.71 2.59 -13.47
C LEU A 50 1.58 1.56 -13.44
N VAL A 51 1.90 0.29 -13.22
CA VAL A 51 0.89 -0.77 -13.09
C VAL A 51 0.02 -0.51 -11.85
N GLY A 52 0.62 -0.18 -10.71
CA GLY A 52 -0.07 0.16 -9.47
C GLY A 52 -1.04 1.32 -9.66
N LEU A 53 -0.64 2.37 -10.38
CA LEU A 53 -1.49 3.50 -10.75
C LEU A 53 -2.69 3.06 -11.61
N LEU A 54 -2.46 2.27 -12.66
CA LEU A 54 -3.52 1.77 -13.55
C LEU A 54 -4.54 0.90 -12.80
N VAL A 55 -4.07 -0.03 -11.97
CA VAL A 55 -4.93 -0.91 -11.17
C VAL A 55 -5.66 -0.11 -10.09
N SER A 56 -5.00 0.88 -9.46
CA SER A 56 -5.62 1.80 -8.50
C SER A 56 -6.74 2.60 -9.15
N ALA A 57 -6.47 3.21 -10.31
CA ALA A 57 -7.46 3.97 -11.07
C ALA A 57 -8.66 3.09 -11.42
N ARG A 58 -8.42 1.85 -11.87
CA ARG A 58 -9.50 0.91 -12.18
C ARG A 58 -10.31 0.54 -10.93
N SER A 59 -9.68 0.34 -9.78
CA SER A 59 -10.40 0.05 -8.53
C SER A 59 -11.32 1.20 -8.11
N LEU A 60 -10.87 2.46 -8.25
CA LEU A 60 -11.65 3.66 -7.94
C LEU A 60 -12.79 3.91 -8.93
N GLN A 61 -12.65 3.46 -10.17
CA GLN A 61 -13.73 3.52 -11.16
C GLN A 61 -14.86 2.51 -10.86
N LEU A 62 -14.53 1.41 -10.19
CA LEU A 62 -15.47 0.30 -9.94
C LEU A 62 -16.05 0.28 -8.52
N GLY A 63 -15.47 1.03 -7.59
CA GLY A 63 -15.88 1.06 -6.18
C GLY A 63 -15.83 2.45 -5.58
N ASP A 64 -16.43 2.60 -4.40
CA ASP A 64 -16.45 3.87 -3.70
C ASP A 64 -15.05 4.26 -3.23
N ALA A 65 -14.71 5.56 -3.36
CA ALA A 65 -13.36 6.05 -3.13
C ALA A 65 -12.83 5.73 -1.72
N VAL A 66 -13.65 5.92 -0.68
CA VAL A 66 -13.25 5.73 0.72
C VAL A 66 -12.80 4.28 1.01
N PRO A 67 -13.63 3.23 0.81
CA PRO A 67 -13.20 1.86 1.06
C PRO A 67 -12.09 1.39 0.13
N VAL A 68 -12.09 1.83 -1.15
CA VAL A 68 -11.01 1.49 -2.08
C VAL A 68 -9.67 2.04 -1.60
N ILE A 69 -9.61 3.32 -1.22
CA ILE A 69 -8.38 3.95 -0.71
C ILE A 69 -7.93 3.27 0.58
N ALA A 70 -8.87 2.96 1.50
CA ALA A 70 -8.56 2.29 2.75
C ALA A 70 -7.89 0.93 2.51
N VAL A 71 -8.45 0.10 1.62
CA VAL A 71 -7.93 -1.24 1.32
C VAL A 71 -6.60 -1.18 0.58
N THR A 72 -6.46 -0.30 -0.43
CA THR A 72 -5.19 -0.10 -1.16
C THR A 72 -4.08 0.31 -0.19
N SER A 73 -4.35 1.31 0.67
CA SER A 73 -3.37 1.83 1.63
C SER A 73 -3.01 0.80 2.69
N ALA A 74 -3.99 0.11 3.28
CA ALA A 74 -3.72 -0.93 4.27
C ALA A 74 -2.82 -2.03 3.67
N THR A 75 -3.13 -2.48 2.46
CA THR A 75 -2.39 -3.55 1.80
C THR A 75 -0.96 -3.13 1.46
N ALA A 76 -0.77 -1.92 0.92
CA ALA A 76 0.55 -1.36 0.64
C ALA A 76 1.40 -1.24 1.91
N ASN A 77 0.88 -0.59 2.95
CA ASN A 77 1.61 -0.39 4.20
C ASN A 77 1.95 -1.70 4.91
N VAL A 78 1.03 -2.68 4.93
CA VAL A 78 1.29 -4.01 5.50
C VAL A 78 2.48 -4.66 4.79
N LEU A 79 2.47 -4.69 3.45
CA LEU A 79 3.56 -5.28 2.68
C LEU A 79 4.88 -4.54 2.91
N THR A 80 4.86 -3.22 2.82
CA THR A 80 6.06 -2.38 3.00
C THR A 80 6.66 -2.58 4.40
N ILE A 81 5.86 -2.58 5.46
CA ILE A 81 6.37 -2.76 6.82
C ILE A 81 6.81 -4.21 7.07
N ALA A 82 6.09 -5.21 6.55
CA ALA A 82 6.50 -6.60 6.67
C ALA A 82 7.84 -6.87 5.96
N SER A 83 8.12 -6.16 4.86
CA SER A 83 9.37 -6.30 4.12
C SER A 83 10.62 -5.94 4.93
N GLY A 84 10.52 -4.99 5.88
CA GLY A 84 11.65 -4.51 6.68
C GLY A 84 12.41 -5.66 7.36
N PRO A 85 11.77 -6.39 8.29
CA PRO A 85 12.39 -7.55 8.93
C PRO A 85 12.69 -8.70 7.95
N ILE A 86 11.82 -8.96 6.97
CA ILE A 86 11.91 -10.15 6.10
C ILE A 86 13.04 -10.03 5.07
N LEU A 87 13.19 -8.86 4.45
CA LEU A 87 14.14 -8.62 3.34
C LEU A 87 15.36 -7.83 3.77
N PHE A 88 15.22 -6.93 4.75
CA PHE A 88 16.28 -6.01 5.17
C PHE A 88 16.87 -6.36 6.55
N GLY A 89 16.35 -7.38 7.22
CA GLY A 89 16.86 -7.80 8.54
C GLY A 89 16.67 -6.76 9.63
N GLU A 90 15.69 -5.87 9.47
CA GLU A 90 15.40 -4.85 10.49
C GLU A 90 14.97 -5.51 11.81
N PRO A 91 15.49 -5.03 12.95
CA PRO A 91 15.20 -5.64 14.23
C PRO A 91 13.70 -5.55 14.54
N LEU A 92 13.14 -6.70 14.95
CA LEU A 92 11.81 -6.74 15.54
C LEU A 92 11.85 -6.26 16.99
N PRO A 93 10.72 -5.78 17.54
CA PRO A 93 10.66 -5.45 18.96
C PRO A 93 11.09 -6.65 19.82
N GLU A 94 12.08 -6.45 20.68
CA GLU A 94 12.60 -7.50 21.58
C GLU A 94 11.59 -7.84 22.68
N GLU A 95 10.84 -6.83 23.14
CA GLU A 95 9.78 -6.98 24.14
C GLU A 95 8.55 -7.68 23.54
N PRO A 96 8.13 -8.85 24.06
CA PRO A 96 7.01 -9.62 23.52
C PRO A 96 5.70 -8.83 23.44
N LEU A 97 5.46 -7.96 24.43
CA LEU A 97 4.28 -7.10 24.45
C LEU A 97 4.27 -6.11 23.27
N ALA A 98 5.42 -5.52 22.95
CA ALA A 98 5.55 -4.58 21.83
C ALA A 98 5.31 -5.27 20.48
N LEU A 99 5.81 -6.51 20.32
CA LEU A 99 5.53 -7.31 19.13
C LEU A 99 4.04 -7.63 19.00
N VAL A 100 3.39 -8.08 20.08
CA VAL A 100 1.95 -8.37 20.09
C VAL A 100 1.13 -7.13 19.73
N VAL A 101 1.43 -5.98 20.34
CA VAL A 101 0.74 -4.71 20.03
C VAL A 101 0.92 -4.32 18.56
N ARG A 102 2.13 -4.49 18.00
CA ARG A 102 2.40 -4.25 16.57
C ARG A 102 1.54 -5.15 15.67
N LEU A 103 1.46 -6.45 15.98
CA LEU A 103 0.64 -7.39 15.22
C LEU A 103 -0.86 -7.06 15.34
N LEU A 104 -1.34 -6.72 16.54
CA LEU A 104 -2.72 -6.32 16.77
C LEU A 104 -3.07 -5.02 16.02
N ALA A 105 -2.13 -4.07 15.93
CA ALA A 105 -2.33 -2.85 15.16
C ALA A 105 -2.53 -3.15 13.66
N PHE A 106 -1.76 -4.09 13.09
CA PHE A 106 -1.98 -4.53 11.71
C PHE A 106 -3.34 -5.18 11.51
N VAL A 107 -3.72 -6.11 12.40
CA VAL A 107 -5.03 -6.75 12.35
C VAL A 107 -6.14 -5.71 12.43
N LEU A 108 -6.02 -4.72 13.33
CA LEU A 108 -6.97 -3.64 13.48
C LEU A 108 -7.12 -2.82 12.19
N VAL A 109 -6.00 -2.38 11.59
CA VAL A 109 -6.02 -1.59 10.35
C VAL A 109 -6.63 -2.36 9.19
N ILE A 110 -6.26 -3.63 9.01
CA ILE A 110 -6.82 -4.50 7.96
C ILE A 110 -8.33 -4.69 8.19
N THR A 111 -8.74 -4.92 9.43
CA THR A 111 -10.16 -5.09 9.79
C THR A 111 -10.94 -3.81 9.55
N ALA A 112 -10.41 -2.65 9.96
CA ALA A 112 -11.03 -1.35 9.74
C ALA A 112 -11.20 -1.07 8.24
N ALA A 113 -10.17 -1.34 7.42
CA ALA A 113 -10.25 -1.20 5.98
C ALA A 113 -11.33 -2.12 5.37
N ALA A 114 -11.45 -3.37 5.84
CA ALA A 114 -12.45 -4.32 5.37
C ALA A 114 -13.89 -3.95 5.79
N LEU A 115 -14.07 -3.32 6.95
CA LEU A 115 -15.37 -2.94 7.50
C LEU A 115 -15.83 -1.52 7.09
N THR A 116 -14.99 -0.76 6.38
CA THR A 116 -15.28 0.62 6.00
C THR A 116 -16.53 0.68 5.10
N PRO A 117 -17.65 1.29 5.55
CA PRO A 117 -18.86 1.36 4.76
C PRO A 117 -18.71 2.37 3.61
N PRO A 118 -19.45 2.17 2.50
CA PRO A 118 -19.64 3.21 1.49
C PRO A 118 -20.17 4.52 2.11
N PRO A 119 -19.75 5.69 1.62
CA PRO A 119 -20.30 6.96 2.08
C PRO A 119 -21.82 6.99 1.87
N VAL A 120 -22.56 7.38 2.91
CA VAL A 120 -24.01 7.62 2.83
C VAL A 120 -24.22 8.74 1.83
N ARG A 121 -24.91 8.46 0.72
CA ARG A 121 -25.23 9.48 -0.29
C ARG A 121 -25.97 10.62 0.40
N ALA A 122 -25.36 11.80 0.47
CA ALA A 122 -26.09 13.01 0.83
C ALA A 122 -27.22 13.18 -0.19
N ALA A 123 -28.47 13.24 0.30
CA ALA A 123 -29.63 13.47 -0.55
C ALA A 123 -29.41 14.76 -1.35
N ARG A 124 -29.42 14.66 -2.69
CA ARG A 124 -29.34 15.82 -3.57
C ARG A 124 -30.47 16.77 -3.20
N PRO A 125 -30.22 18.07 -2.93
CA PRO A 125 -31.31 19.03 -2.78
C PRO A 125 -32.16 18.97 -4.05
N ALA A 126 -33.47 18.76 -3.90
CA ALA A 126 -34.39 18.81 -5.02
C ALA A 126 -34.27 20.21 -5.65
N SER A 127 -33.76 20.26 -6.87
CA SER A 127 -33.78 21.47 -7.69
C SER A 127 -35.24 21.81 -7.97
N ALA A 128 -35.68 22.96 -7.47
CA ALA A 128 -36.97 23.60 -7.74
C ALA A 128 -37.10 24.03 -9.20
#